data_AF-A0A1F7IR01-F1
#
_entry.id   AF-A0A1F7IR01-F1
#
_cell.length_a   1.000
_cell.length_b   1.000
_cell.length_c   1.000
_cell.angle_alpha   90.00
_cell.angle_beta   90.00
_cell.angle_gamma   90.00
#
_symmetry.space_group_name_H-M   'P 1'
#
loop_
_entity.id
_entity.type
_entity.pdbx_description
1 polymer ?
#
loop_
_entity_poly.entity_id
_entity_poly.type
_entity_poly.pdbx_seq_one_letter_code
_entity_poly.pdbx_strand_id
1 'polypeptide(L)'
;MQSKLLSIGQAAKLLGVSIDTLRRWDASGRLRSIRSGPRGHRFFKSADIEYYLQEVDIIARNWAESTIAFEPNPEVYCQTRDIFQARLEKFQSVLIKIAAIETVSLITAIAGEIGNNSFDHNLGNWPDIPGIFFAYSIRNRKVVLVDRGQGILTTLKRVRPGLANSSEALQVAFTETISGRYPETRGNGLKFVRSIIVKNPFSLYFQTGNAQLYLKKDDLELDIQQTQPVVNGCFALISFEGLL
;
A
#
# COMPACT_ATOMS: atom_id res chain seq x y z
N MET A 1 10.76 -3.15 30.93
CA MET A 1 10.97 -4.45 30.25
C MET A 1 12.24 -4.34 29.43
N GLN A 2 13.19 -5.28 29.55
CA GLN A 2 14.48 -5.24 28.84
C GLN A 2 14.25 -5.30 27.31
N SER A 3 14.84 -4.36 26.56
CA SER A 3 14.81 -4.35 25.10
C SER A 3 15.63 -5.53 24.57
N LYS A 4 14.98 -6.56 24.06
CA LYS A 4 15.63 -7.73 23.46
C LYS A 4 16.45 -7.28 22.24
N LEU A 5 17.71 -7.70 22.14
CA LEU A 5 18.55 -7.42 20.98
C LEU A 5 18.44 -8.58 19.97
N LEU A 6 18.32 -8.24 18.70
CA LEU A 6 18.20 -9.16 17.58
C LEU A 6 19.44 -9.07 16.70
N SER A 7 19.99 -10.20 16.27
CA SER A 7 21.06 -10.20 15.28
C SER A 7 20.57 -9.66 13.94
N ILE A 8 21.48 -9.19 13.08
CA ILE A 8 21.11 -8.70 11.74
C ILE A 8 20.31 -9.74 10.93
N GLY A 9 20.61 -11.03 11.07
CA GLY A 9 19.84 -12.09 10.41
C GLY A 9 18.43 -12.23 10.95
N GLN A 10 18.25 -12.14 12.27
CA GLN A 10 16.92 -12.15 12.90
C GLN A 10 16.11 -10.93 12.51
N ALA A 11 16.71 -9.74 12.53
CA ALA A 11 16.07 -8.50 12.13
C ALA A 11 15.70 -8.50 10.64
N ALA A 12 16.61 -8.92 9.75
CA ALA A 12 16.35 -9.03 8.31
C ALA A 12 15.19 -9.99 8.00
N LYS A 13 15.14 -11.14 8.69
CA LYS A 13 14.04 -12.11 8.57
C LYS A 13 12.70 -11.51 9.01
N LEU A 14 12.67 -10.81 10.16
CA LEU A 14 11.45 -10.17 10.65
C LEU A 14 10.98 -9.04 9.72
N LEU A 15 11.90 -8.28 9.16
CA LEU A 15 11.62 -7.16 8.26
C LEU A 15 11.33 -7.59 6.81
N GLY A 16 11.51 -8.87 6.46
CA GLY A 16 11.30 -9.38 5.11
C GLY A 16 12.26 -8.80 4.07
N VAL A 17 13.49 -8.44 4.46
CA VAL A 17 14.51 -7.87 3.56
C VAL A 17 15.81 -8.65 3.60
N SER A 18 16.66 -8.49 2.58
CA SER A 18 18.01 -9.07 2.60
C SER A 18 18.90 -8.42 3.68
N ILE A 19 19.89 -9.17 4.19
CA ILE A 19 20.87 -8.65 5.14
C ILE A 19 21.59 -7.42 4.57
N ASP A 20 21.89 -7.39 3.27
CA ASP A 20 22.54 -6.26 2.62
C ASP A 20 21.65 -5.02 2.53
N THR A 21 20.33 -5.20 2.39
CA THR A 21 19.36 -4.10 2.49
C THR A 21 19.35 -3.51 3.89
N LEU A 22 19.34 -4.37 4.92
CA LEU A 22 19.40 -3.92 6.31
C LEU A 22 20.75 -3.25 6.66
N ARG A 23 21.86 -3.67 6.04
CA ARG A 23 23.16 -2.97 6.14
C ARG A 23 23.13 -1.58 5.53
N ARG A 24 22.47 -1.41 4.37
CA ARG A 24 22.28 -0.09 3.74
C ARG A 24 21.42 0.83 4.63
N TRP A 25 20.37 0.32 5.24
CA TRP A 25 19.53 1.10 6.17
C TRP A 25 20.26 1.53 7.43
N ASP A 26 21.14 0.69 7.97
CA ASP A 26 22.04 1.05 9.09
C ASP A 26 23.00 2.17 8.67
N ALA A 27 23.62 2.04 7.48
CA ALA A 27 24.55 3.05 6.97
C ALA A 27 23.88 4.40 6.69
N SER A 28 22.62 4.40 6.22
CA SER A 28 21.85 5.62 5.97
C SER A 28 21.19 6.19 7.24
N GLY A 29 21.32 5.53 8.39
CA GLY A 29 20.70 5.94 9.65
C GLY A 29 19.19 5.67 9.76
N ARG A 30 18.60 5.01 8.76
CA ARG A 30 17.16 4.69 8.67
C ARG A 30 16.72 3.69 9.74
N LEU A 31 17.54 2.70 10.03
CA LEU A 31 17.34 1.78 11.15
C LEU A 31 18.72 1.47 11.75
N ARG A 32 19.05 2.11 12.87
CA ARG A 32 20.41 2.07 13.42
C ARG A 32 20.64 0.81 14.24
N SER A 33 21.75 0.15 13.98
CA SER A 33 22.23 -0.97 14.79
C SER A 33 23.05 -0.51 15.99
N ILE A 34 23.06 -1.35 17.02
CA ILE A 34 24.04 -1.33 18.11
C ILE A 34 25.14 -2.31 17.72
N ARG A 35 26.39 -1.87 17.77
CA ARG A 35 27.55 -2.74 17.54
C ARG A 35 28.02 -3.33 18.85
N SER A 36 28.17 -4.66 18.92
CA SER A 36 28.62 -5.36 20.12
C SER A 36 29.59 -6.50 19.79
N GLY A 37 30.50 -6.78 20.74
CA GLY A 37 31.55 -7.78 20.64
C GLY A 37 32.80 -7.33 19.86
N PRO A 38 33.90 -8.11 19.92
CA PRO A 38 35.22 -7.74 19.37
C PRO A 38 35.25 -7.58 17.85
N ARG A 39 34.29 -8.19 17.13
CA ARG A 39 34.13 -8.05 15.68
C ARG A 39 33.08 -7.01 15.27
N GLY A 40 32.47 -6.31 16.23
CA GLY A 40 31.47 -5.27 15.98
C GLY A 40 30.21 -5.78 15.29
N HIS A 41 29.65 -6.90 15.76
CA HIS A 41 28.43 -7.46 15.18
C HIS A 41 27.24 -6.50 15.37
N ARG A 42 26.41 -6.38 14.34
CA ARG A 42 25.22 -5.52 14.34
C ARG A 42 24.07 -6.22 15.05
N PHE A 43 23.50 -5.53 16.04
CA PHE A 43 22.28 -5.90 16.73
C PHE A 43 21.25 -4.80 16.61
N PHE A 44 19.98 -5.16 16.58
CA PHE A 44 18.87 -4.22 16.51
C PHE A 44 17.98 -4.42 17.73
N LYS A 45 17.49 -3.33 18.33
CA LYS A 45 16.52 -3.48 19.43
C LYS A 45 15.22 -4.00 18.85
N SER A 46 14.62 -4.99 19.50
CA SER A 46 13.32 -5.52 19.11
C SER A 46 12.28 -4.41 19.03
N ALA A 47 12.31 -3.44 19.94
CA ALA A 47 11.42 -2.28 19.93
C ALA A 47 11.61 -1.39 18.68
N ASP A 48 12.84 -1.21 18.20
CA ASP A 48 13.11 -0.43 16.98
C ASP A 48 12.64 -1.20 15.73
N ILE A 49 12.79 -2.53 15.73
CA ILE A 49 12.24 -3.41 14.68
C ILE A 49 10.72 -3.39 14.70
N GLU A 50 10.10 -3.50 15.87
CA GLU A 50 8.66 -3.42 16.05
C GLU A 50 8.12 -2.04 15.65
N TYR A 51 8.82 -0.95 16.00
CA TYR A 51 8.50 0.39 15.54
C TYR A 51 8.59 0.52 14.03
N TYR A 52 9.65 -0.01 13.42
CA TYR A 52 9.81 0.00 11.97
C TYR A 52 8.79 -0.88 11.25
N LEU A 53 8.43 -2.03 11.81
CA LEU A 53 7.33 -2.88 11.32
C LEU A 53 5.97 -2.17 11.42
N GLN A 54 5.83 -1.16 12.29
CA GLN A 54 4.65 -0.31 12.32
C GLN A 54 4.63 0.71 11.17
N GLU A 55 5.74 0.92 10.48
CA GLU A 55 5.86 1.68 9.22
C GLU A 55 5.62 0.74 8.03
N VAL A 56 4.47 0.06 8.03
CA VAL A 56 4.04 -0.87 6.96
C VAL A 56 4.09 -0.22 5.57
N ASP A 57 3.86 1.10 5.51
CA ASP A 57 3.94 1.93 4.31
C ASP A 57 5.37 2.01 3.76
N ILE A 58 6.37 2.02 4.63
CA ILE A 58 7.77 2.12 4.24
C ILE A 58 8.28 0.81 3.62
N ILE A 59 7.89 -0.34 4.18
CA ILE A 59 8.22 -1.66 3.62
C ILE A 59 7.53 -1.82 2.26
N ALA A 60 6.24 -1.50 2.20
CA ALA A 60 5.47 -1.55 0.97
C ALA A 60 6.05 -0.62 -0.12
N ARG A 61 6.51 0.59 0.27
CA ARG A 61 7.14 1.56 -0.63
C ARG A 61 8.41 1.00 -1.26
N ASN A 62 9.30 0.43 -0.44
CA ASN A 62 10.51 -0.20 -0.95
C ASN A 62 10.20 -1.34 -1.94
N TRP A 63 9.13 -2.11 -1.69
CA TRP A 63 8.70 -3.16 -2.60
C TRP A 63 8.13 -2.59 -3.90
N ALA A 64 7.35 -1.50 -3.85
CA ALA A 64 6.81 -0.82 -5.02
C ALA A 64 7.92 -0.26 -5.94
N GLU A 65 8.95 0.33 -5.33
CA GLU A 65 10.01 1.07 -6.01
C GLU A 65 11.19 0.19 -6.44
N SER A 66 11.23 -1.07 -6.01
CA SER A 66 12.30 -1.99 -6.37
C SER A 66 12.37 -2.17 -7.89
N THR A 67 13.58 -2.08 -8.45
CA THR A 67 13.81 -2.36 -9.88
C THR A 67 13.78 -3.87 -10.18
N ILE A 68 13.99 -4.71 -9.17
CA ILE A 68 13.97 -6.17 -9.28
C ILE A 68 12.73 -6.67 -8.54
N ALA A 69 11.93 -7.48 -9.22
CA ALA A 69 10.80 -8.16 -8.60
C ALA A 69 11.28 -9.22 -7.61
N PHE A 70 10.63 -9.27 -6.45
CA PHE A 70 10.80 -10.33 -5.47
C PHE A 70 9.49 -10.55 -4.71
N GLU A 71 9.27 -11.77 -4.25
CA GLU A 71 8.14 -12.10 -3.40
C GLU A 71 8.32 -11.45 -2.01
N PRO A 72 7.37 -10.60 -1.55
CA PRO A 72 7.39 -10.13 -0.17
C PRO A 72 7.21 -11.28 0.83
N ASN A 73 7.34 -10.97 2.13
CA ASN A 73 6.99 -11.91 3.18
C ASN A 73 5.55 -12.44 2.97
N PRO A 74 5.31 -13.77 3.03
CA PRO A 74 3.98 -14.37 2.87
C PRO A 74 2.89 -13.80 3.76
N GLU A 75 3.22 -13.22 4.91
CA GLU A 75 2.26 -12.57 5.82
C GLU A 75 1.62 -11.31 5.23
N VAL A 76 2.32 -10.63 4.31
CA VAL A 76 1.87 -9.38 3.65
C VAL A 76 1.68 -9.54 2.14
N TYR A 77 2.18 -10.62 1.55
CA TYR A 77 1.99 -10.91 0.13
C TYR A 77 0.68 -11.66 -0.15
N CYS A 78 -0.15 -11.14 -1.04
CA CYS A 78 -1.37 -11.75 -1.55
C CYS A 78 -1.16 -12.03 -3.04
N GLN A 79 -0.61 -13.20 -3.37
CA GLN A 79 -0.34 -13.57 -4.76
C GLN A 79 -1.63 -13.69 -5.60
N THR A 80 -2.72 -14.12 -4.97
CA THR A 80 -4.02 -14.34 -5.61
C THR A 80 -5.15 -13.59 -4.90
N ARG A 81 -6.28 -13.44 -5.59
CA ARG A 81 -7.46 -12.71 -5.09
C ARG A 81 -8.05 -13.38 -3.85
N ASP A 82 -8.11 -14.71 -3.81
CA ASP A 82 -8.62 -15.47 -2.68
C ASP A 82 -7.76 -15.29 -1.42
N ILE A 83 -6.42 -15.25 -1.57
CA ILE A 83 -5.52 -14.93 -0.45
C ILE A 83 -5.76 -13.49 0.05
N PHE A 84 -5.97 -12.54 -0.87
CA PHE A 84 -6.33 -11.17 -0.51
C PHE A 84 -7.66 -11.11 0.25
N GLN A 85 -8.70 -11.73 -0.28
CA GLN A 85 -10.04 -11.73 0.32
C GLN A 85 -10.02 -12.30 1.74
N ALA A 86 -9.38 -13.46 1.95
CA ALA A 86 -9.24 -14.05 3.28
C ALA A 86 -8.47 -13.14 4.26
N ARG A 87 -7.45 -12.42 3.78
CA ARG A 87 -6.68 -11.48 4.61
C ARG A 87 -7.47 -10.21 4.92
N LEU A 88 -8.31 -9.74 3.99
CA LEU A 88 -9.21 -8.61 4.18
C LEU A 88 -10.27 -8.93 5.24
N GLU A 89 -10.83 -10.13 5.23
CA GLU A 89 -11.78 -10.61 6.25
C GLU A 89 -11.11 -10.72 7.64
N LYS A 90 -9.86 -11.20 7.68
CA LYS A 90 -9.06 -11.19 8.92
C LYS A 90 -8.82 -9.76 9.43
N PHE A 91 -8.48 -8.82 8.54
CA PHE A 91 -8.32 -7.41 8.88
C PHE A 91 -9.61 -6.83 9.47
N GLN A 92 -10.76 -7.05 8.82
CA GLN A 92 -12.07 -6.63 9.32
C GLN A 92 -12.34 -7.17 10.72
N SER A 93 -12.06 -8.46 10.96
CA SER A 93 -12.26 -9.13 12.25
C SER A 93 -11.37 -8.55 13.37
N VAL A 94 -10.17 -8.07 13.03
CA VAL A 94 -9.29 -7.37 13.98
C VAL A 94 -9.79 -5.95 14.24
N LEU A 95 -10.19 -5.23 13.20
CA LEU A 95 -10.63 -3.84 13.29
C LEU A 95 -11.94 -3.68 14.08
N ILE A 96 -12.87 -4.64 13.99
CA ILE A 96 -14.13 -4.67 14.79
C ILE A 96 -13.89 -4.55 16.29
N LYS A 97 -12.75 -5.05 16.78
CA LYS A 97 -12.46 -5.07 18.22
C LYS A 97 -12.09 -3.70 18.77
N ILE A 98 -11.77 -2.74 17.90
CA ILE A 98 -11.17 -1.46 18.30
C ILE A 98 -11.83 -0.24 17.69
N ALA A 99 -12.71 -0.39 16.69
CA ALA A 99 -13.34 0.71 15.97
C ALA A 99 -14.86 0.54 15.82
N ALA A 100 -15.57 1.65 15.59
CA ALA A 100 -17.01 1.64 15.34
C ALA A 100 -17.33 0.84 14.06
N ILE A 101 -18.51 0.20 14.04
CA ILE A 101 -18.92 -0.68 12.94
C ILE A 101 -18.94 0.04 11.59
N GLU A 102 -19.34 1.31 11.57
CA GLU A 102 -19.33 2.16 10.38
C GLU A 102 -17.91 2.35 9.84
N THR A 103 -16.95 2.72 10.70
CA THR A 103 -15.53 2.84 10.34
C THR A 103 -14.99 1.53 9.78
N VAL A 104 -15.33 0.40 10.41
CA VAL A 104 -14.90 -0.91 9.93
C VAL A 104 -15.44 -1.17 8.53
N SER A 105 -16.74 -1.00 8.32
CA SER A 105 -17.38 -1.25 7.02
C SER A 105 -16.77 -0.38 5.92
N LEU A 106 -16.56 0.91 6.19
CA LEU A 106 -16.02 1.85 5.20
C LEU A 106 -14.56 1.57 4.86
N ILE A 107 -13.69 1.33 5.86
CA ILE A 107 -12.27 1.05 5.61
C ILE A 107 -12.08 -0.29 4.91
N THR A 108 -12.84 -1.32 5.30
CA THR A 108 -12.83 -2.61 4.60
C THR A 108 -13.33 -2.46 3.16
N ALA A 109 -14.37 -1.67 2.91
CA ALA A 109 -14.87 -1.41 1.56
C ALA A 109 -13.82 -0.68 0.70
N ILE A 110 -13.17 0.37 1.21
CA ILE A 110 -12.10 1.07 0.47
C ILE A 110 -10.96 0.12 0.13
N ALA A 111 -10.46 -0.65 1.11
CA ALA A 111 -9.37 -1.58 0.91
C ALA A 111 -9.74 -2.68 -0.10
N GLY A 112 -10.96 -3.23 0.00
CA GLY A 112 -11.50 -4.22 -0.93
C GLY A 112 -11.58 -3.71 -2.35
N GLU A 113 -12.12 -2.52 -2.56
CA GLU A 113 -12.23 -1.89 -3.89
C GLU A 113 -10.85 -1.68 -4.52
N ILE A 114 -9.89 -1.14 -3.77
CA ILE A 114 -8.53 -0.91 -4.29
C ILE A 114 -7.85 -2.25 -4.61
N GLY A 115 -7.88 -3.21 -3.69
CA GLY A 115 -7.20 -4.48 -3.86
C GLY A 115 -7.79 -5.34 -4.99
N ASN A 116 -9.12 -5.38 -5.13
CA ASN A 116 -9.77 -6.12 -6.21
C ASN A 116 -9.46 -5.52 -7.58
N ASN A 117 -9.42 -4.18 -7.70
CA ASN A 117 -9.02 -3.50 -8.93
C ASN A 117 -7.63 -3.92 -9.40
N SER A 118 -6.66 -4.11 -8.48
CA SER A 118 -5.33 -4.61 -8.83
C SER A 118 -5.39 -5.96 -9.52
N PHE A 119 -6.25 -6.89 -9.08
CA PHE A 119 -6.41 -8.19 -9.74
C PHE A 119 -7.21 -8.09 -11.05
N ASP A 120 -8.31 -7.34 -11.08
CA ASP A 120 -9.19 -7.21 -12.25
C ASP A 120 -8.46 -6.62 -13.47
N HIS A 121 -7.57 -5.64 -13.25
CA HIS A 121 -6.90 -4.93 -14.33
C HIS A 121 -5.57 -5.54 -14.76
N ASN A 122 -4.97 -6.42 -13.94
CA ASN A 122 -3.69 -7.06 -14.23
C ASN A 122 -3.78 -8.55 -14.52
N LEU A 123 -4.97 -9.17 -14.46
CA LEU A 123 -5.12 -10.59 -14.79
C LEU A 123 -4.55 -10.89 -16.19
N GLY A 124 -3.59 -11.83 -16.26
CA GLY A 124 -2.87 -12.20 -17.49
C GLY A 124 -1.90 -11.14 -18.03
N ASN A 125 -1.72 -10.02 -17.33
CA ASN A 125 -0.93 -8.86 -17.80
C ASN A 125 -0.04 -8.26 -16.70
N TRP A 126 0.30 -9.04 -15.65
CA TRP A 126 1.26 -8.62 -14.64
C TRP A 126 2.65 -8.43 -15.29
N PRO A 127 3.29 -7.25 -15.18
CA PRO A 127 4.57 -6.98 -15.81
C PRO A 127 5.72 -7.86 -15.30
N ASP A 128 5.77 -8.10 -13.99
CA ASP A 128 6.88 -8.81 -13.36
C ASP A 128 6.43 -9.86 -12.32
N ILE A 129 5.68 -9.47 -11.30
CA ILE A 129 5.20 -10.34 -10.23
C ILE A 129 3.69 -10.17 -10.02
N PRO A 130 2.91 -11.26 -9.99
CA PRO A 130 1.48 -11.17 -9.76
C PRO A 130 1.12 -10.87 -8.32
N GLY A 131 -0.05 -10.27 -8.13
CA GLY A 131 -0.63 -10.06 -6.81
C GLY A 131 -0.22 -8.76 -6.14
N ILE A 132 -0.60 -8.63 -4.87
CA ILE A 132 -0.49 -7.37 -4.13
C ILE A 132 0.25 -7.56 -2.81
N PHE A 133 0.94 -6.51 -2.38
CA PHE A 133 1.34 -6.33 -0.99
C PHE A 133 0.15 -5.72 -0.23
N PHE A 134 -0.37 -6.44 0.74
CA PHE A 134 -1.46 -5.98 1.62
C PHE A 134 -1.03 -6.11 3.08
N ALA A 135 -0.87 -4.96 3.74
CA ALA A 135 -0.53 -4.88 5.15
C ALA A 135 -1.32 -3.78 5.84
N TYR A 136 -1.41 -3.86 7.17
CA TYR A 136 -2.07 -2.84 7.98
C TYR A 136 -1.39 -2.73 9.33
N SER A 137 -1.43 -1.52 9.90
CA SER A 137 -1.00 -1.22 11.26
C SER A 137 -2.19 -0.68 12.03
N ILE A 138 -2.73 -1.51 12.94
CA ILE A 138 -3.84 -1.11 13.80
C ILE A 138 -3.43 0.04 14.74
N ARG A 139 -2.22 -0.04 15.29
CA ARG A 139 -1.66 1.00 16.16
C ARG A 139 -1.56 2.35 15.46
N ASN A 140 -1.05 2.36 14.22
CA ASN A 140 -0.86 3.58 13.45
C ASN A 140 -2.07 3.94 12.59
N ARG A 141 -3.15 3.14 12.65
CA ARG A 141 -4.38 3.31 11.88
C ARG A 141 -4.13 3.47 10.38
N LYS A 142 -3.29 2.59 9.83
CA LYS A 142 -2.90 2.57 8.41
C LYS A 142 -3.27 1.25 7.76
N VAL A 143 -3.74 1.30 6.51
CA VAL A 143 -3.83 0.17 5.59
C VAL A 143 -3.03 0.51 4.34
N VAL A 144 -2.24 -0.44 3.86
CA VAL A 144 -1.40 -0.25 2.68
C VAL A 144 -1.68 -1.37 1.68
N LEU A 145 -1.99 -0.96 0.45
CA LEU A 145 -2.17 -1.84 -0.70
C LEU A 145 -1.21 -1.39 -1.79
N VAL A 146 -0.39 -2.30 -2.29
CA VAL A 146 0.52 -2.02 -3.40
C VAL A 146 0.44 -3.15 -4.40
N ASP A 147 0.46 -2.81 -5.67
CA ASP A 147 0.64 -3.76 -6.76
C ASP A 147 1.77 -3.29 -7.70
N ARG A 148 2.40 -4.25 -8.37
CA ARG A 148 3.42 -3.99 -9.40
C ARG A 148 2.86 -4.18 -10.81
N GLY A 149 1.58 -3.87 -10.99
CA GLY A 149 0.84 -4.00 -12.23
C GLY A 149 1.20 -2.98 -13.30
N GLN A 150 0.34 -2.86 -14.31
CA GLN A 150 0.53 -1.98 -15.47
C GLN A 150 0.24 -0.48 -15.18
N GLY A 151 -0.38 -0.18 -14.04
CA GLY A 151 -0.77 1.17 -13.64
C GLY A 151 -2.03 1.70 -14.33
N ILE A 152 -2.55 2.82 -13.82
CA ILE A 152 -3.84 3.37 -14.26
C ILE A 152 -3.77 3.92 -15.69
N LEU A 153 -2.69 4.62 -16.07
CA LEU A 153 -2.55 5.19 -17.42
C LEU A 153 -2.65 4.12 -18.51
N THR A 154 -1.88 3.04 -18.36
CA THR A 154 -1.90 1.90 -19.29
C THR A 154 -3.27 1.25 -19.35
N THR A 155 -3.92 1.08 -18.19
CA THR A 155 -5.24 0.47 -18.09
C THR A 155 -6.30 1.33 -18.79
N LEU A 156 -6.31 2.64 -18.54
CA LEU A 156 -7.31 3.55 -19.11
C LEU A 156 -7.08 3.82 -20.60
N LYS A 157 -5.85 3.77 -21.10
CA LYS A 157 -5.56 3.94 -22.54
C LYS A 157 -6.30 2.93 -23.43
N ARG A 158 -6.70 1.77 -22.92
CA ARG A 158 -7.51 0.77 -23.64
C ARG A 158 -8.89 1.29 -24.02
N VAL A 159 -9.46 2.18 -23.21
CA VAL A 159 -10.80 2.77 -23.40
C VAL A 159 -10.75 4.26 -23.74
N ARG A 160 -9.64 4.94 -23.42
CA ARG A 160 -9.38 6.36 -23.71
C ARG A 160 -7.96 6.53 -24.25
N PRO A 161 -7.71 6.23 -25.54
CA PRO A 161 -6.37 6.27 -26.12
C PRO A 161 -5.67 7.63 -26.06
N GLY A 162 -6.45 8.72 -25.97
CA GLY A 162 -5.94 10.10 -25.94
C GLY A 162 -5.34 10.56 -24.61
N LEU A 163 -5.36 9.75 -23.55
CA LEU A 163 -4.75 10.12 -22.26
C LEU A 163 -3.23 10.29 -22.40
N ALA A 164 -2.70 11.48 -22.06
CA ALA A 164 -1.31 11.80 -22.31
C ALA A 164 -0.39 11.27 -21.20
N ASN A 165 -0.78 11.46 -19.93
CA ASN A 165 0.10 11.25 -18.78
C ASN A 165 -0.63 10.68 -17.56
N SER A 166 0.15 10.24 -16.56
CA SER A 166 -0.37 9.61 -15.34
C SER A 166 -1.25 10.54 -14.51
N SER A 167 -1.02 11.86 -14.52
CA SER A 167 -1.84 12.83 -13.78
C SER A 167 -3.24 12.95 -14.38
N GLU A 168 -3.34 13.05 -15.71
CA GLU A 168 -4.63 13.01 -16.41
C GLU A 168 -5.36 11.69 -16.17
N ALA A 169 -4.65 10.56 -16.24
CA ALA A 169 -5.24 9.26 -15.97
C ALA A 169 -5.78 9.16 -14.53
N LEU A 170 -5.06 9.71 -13.56
CA LEU A 170 -5.47 9.75 -12.16
C LEU A 170 -6.70 10.65 -11.96
N GLN A 171 -6.72 11.82 -12.62
CA GLN A 171 -7.88 12.71 -12.65
C GLN A 171 -9.12 11.97 -13.17
N VAL A 172 -9.02 11.33 -14.34
CA VAL A 172 -10.12 10.57 -14.94
C VAL A 172 -10.58 9.43 -14.04
N ALA A 173 -9.65 8.67 -13.47
CA ALA A 173 -9.96 7.52 -12.61
C ALA A 173 -10.82 7.90 -11.41
N PHE A 174 -10.53 9.04 -10.77
CA PHE A 174 -11.19 9.52 -9.55
C PHE A 174 -12.37 10.47 -9.78
N THR A 175 -12.61 10.94 -11.01
CA THR A 175 -13.69 11.93 -11.29
C THR A 175 -14.73 11.48 -12.32
N GLU A 176 -14.34 10.80 -13.39
CA GLU A 176 -15.24 10.62 -14.54
C GLU A 176 -15.83 9.22 -14.64
N THR A 177 -17.16 9.10 -14.61
CA THR A 177 -17.83 7.81 -14.82
C THR A 177 -17.47 7.23 -16.19
N ILE A 178 -16.80 6.07 -16.20
CA ILE A 178 -16.48 5.34 -17.42
C ILE A 178 -17.66 4.40 -17.67
N SER A 179 -18.68 4.86 -18.38
CA SER A 179 -19.82 4.02 -18.73
C SER A 179 -19.40 2.97 -19.77
N GLY A 180 -18.99 1.78 -19.32
CA GLY A 180 -19.05 0.56 -20.12
C GLY A 180 -20.51 0.12 -20.31
N ARG A 181 -20.82 -0.57 -21.41
CA ARG A 181 -22.20 -1.03 -21.72
C ARG A 181 -22.79 -1.82 -20.55
N TYR A 182 -24.09 -1.63 -20.31
CA TYR A 182 -24.89 -2.38 -19.34
C TYR A 182 -24.78 -3.90 -19.62
N PRO A 183 -24.50 -4.78 -18.62
CA PRO A 183 -24.45 -4.55 -17.19
C PRO A 183 -23.00 -4.72 -16.66
N GLU A 184 -22.14 -3.71 -16.79
CA GLU A 184 -20.80 -3.76 -16.20
C GLU A 184 -20.56 -2.58 -15.24
N THR A 185 -20.43 -2.88 -13.94
CA THR A 185 -19.94 -1.98 -12.87
C THR A 185 -18.44 -1.69 -13.01
N ARG A 186 -17.90 -1.61 -14.23
CA ARG A 186 -16.47 -1.33 -14.46
C ARG A 186 -16.22 0.18 -14.42
N GLY A 187 -15.22 0.58 -13.63
CA GLY A 187 -14.73 1.97 -13.61
C GLY A 187 -15.32 2.88 -12.51
N ASN A 188 -16.11 2.35 -11.56
CA ASN A 188 -16.69 3.14 -10.46
C ASN A 188 -15.94 3.04 -9.12
N GLY A 189 -15.07 2.04 -8.94
CA GLY A 189 -14.43 1.76 -7.65
C GLY A 189 -13.68 2.95 -7.06
N LEU A 190 -12.82 3.63 -7.84
CA LEU A 190 -12.07 4.78 -7.34
C LEU A 190 -12.93 6.04 -7.08
N LYS A 191 -14.09 6.17 -7.74
CA LYS A 191 -15.07 7.23 -7.40
C LYS A 191 -15.76 6.93 -6.08
N PHE A 192 -16.13 5.66 -5.87
CA PHE A 192 -16.68 5.20 -4.60
C PHE A 192 -15.68 5.44 -3.46
N VAL A 193 -14.42 5.05 -3.65
CA VAL A 193 -13.32 5.33 -2.71
C VAL A 193 -13.23 6.83 -2.40
N ARG A 194 -13.15 7.68 -3.43
CA ARG A 194 -13.14 9.16 -3.25
C ARG A 194 -14.31 9.61 -2.40
N SER A 195 -15.52 9.16 -2.74
CA SER A 195 -16.76 9.58 -2.09
C SER A 195 -16.80 9.23 -0.59
N ILE A 196 -16.16 8.13 -0.19
CA ILE A 196 -16.02 7.75 1.21
C ILE A 196 -14.96 8.64 1.88
N ILE A 197 -13.78 8.78 1.28
CA ILE A 197 -12.68 9.55 1.89
C ILE A 197 -13.10 10.98 2.19
N VAL A 198 -13.73 11.69 1.24
CA VAL A 198 -14.09 13.11 1.43
C VAL A 198 -15.22 13.32 2.45
N LYS A 199 -16.00 12.28 2.79
CA LYS A 199 -17.13 12.37 3.74
C LYS A 199 -16.79 11.90 5.15
N ASN A 200 -15.63 11.27 5.35
CA ASN A 200 -15.26 10.58 6.58
C ASN A 200 -13.89 11.04 7.05
N PRO A 201 -13.52 10.86 8.34
CA PRO A 201 -12.22 11.28 8.89
C PRO A 201 -11.07 10.35 8.43
N PHE A 202 -11.01 10.07 7.14
CA PHE A 202 -10.01 9.22 6.50
C PHE A 202 -9.15 10.07 5.57
N SER A 203 -7.98 9.55 5.24
CA SER A 203 -7.17 10.07 4.16
C SER A 203 -6.65 8.94 3.29
N LEU A 204 -6.41 9.28 2.03
CA LEU A 204 -5.85 8.40 1.02
C LEU A 204 -4.70 9.12 0.34
N TYR A 205 -3.50 8.55 0.46
CA TYR A 205 -2.44 8.77 -0.50
C TYR A 205 -2.53 7.69 -1.58
N PHE A 206 -2.55 8.08 -2.85
CA PHE A 206 -2.54 7.14 -3.96
C PHE A 206 -1.52 7.57 -5.01
N GLN A 207 -0.74 6.63 -5.54
CA GLN A 207 0.25 6.89 -6.58
C GLN A 207 0.18 5.83 -7.67
N THR A 208 0.36 6.26 -8.92
CA THR A 208 0.54 5.40 -10.09
C THR A 208 1.40 6.13 -11.12
N GLY A 209 2.36 5.42 -11.71
CA GLY A 209 3.43 6.03 -12.48
C GLY A 209 4.14 7.12 -11.68
N ASN A 210 4.28 8.28 -12.31
CA ASN A 210 4.84 9.51 -11.74
C ASN A 210 3.78 10.47 -11.19
N ALA A 211 2.52 10.05 -11.02
CA ALA A 211 1.47 10.89 -10.47
C ALA A 211 1.02 10.39 -9.09
N GLN A 212 0.87 11.31 -8.14
CA GLN A 212 0.28 11.06 -6.84
C GLN A 212 -0.94 11.94 -6.63
N LEU A 213 -1.87 11.47 -5.82
CA LEU A 213 -2.94 12.26 -5.25
C LEU A 213 -2.95 12.10 -3.73
N TYR A 214 -3.35 13.16 -3.05
CA TYR A 214 -3.73 13.08 -1.64
C TYR A 214 -5.19 13.53 -1.50
N LEU A 215 -5.99 12.73 -0.80
CA LEU A 215 -7.38 13.01 -0.48
C LEU A 215 -7.59 12.91 1.02
N LYS A 216 -8.37 13.82 1.56
CA LYS A 216 -8.85 13.81 2.95
C LYS A 216 -10.30 14.28 3.01
N LYS A 217 -10.85 14.23 4.22
CA LYS A 217 -12.17 14.78 4.54
C LYS A 217 -12.32 16.22 4.02
N ASP A 218 -13.50 16.52 3.47
CA ASP A 218 -13.93 17.84 3.01
C ASP A 218 -13.19 18.37 1.76
N ASP A 219 -12.29 17.59 1.15
CA ASP A 219 -11.67 17.95 -0.12
C ASP A 219 -12.71 17.98 -1.26
N LEU A 220 -12.79 19.11 -1.97
CA LEU A 220 -13.69 19.31 -3.10
C LEU A 220 -13.05 18.94 -4.45
N GLU A 221 -11.77 19.26 -4.60
CA GLU A 221 -10.97 19.03 -5.80
C GLU A 221 -9.87 17.99 -5.57
N LEU A 222 -9.29 17.47 -6.64
CA LEU A 222 -8.16 16.56 -6.56
C LEU A 222 -6.85 17.34 -6.58
N ASP A 223 -6.05 17.25 -5.53
CA ASP A 223 -4.65 17.71 -5.55
C ASP A 223 -3.78 16.60 -6.13
N ILE A 224 -3.51 16.69 -7.44
CA ILE A 224 -2.67 15.74 -8.18
C ILE A 224 -1.31 16.37 -8.44
N GLN A 225 -0.26 15.69 -8.00
CA GLN A 225 1.12 16.17 -8.12
C GLN A 225 1.98 15.16 -8.86
N GLN A 226 3.02 15.67 -9.53
CA GLN A 226 4.08 14.83 -10.08
C GLN A 226 4.98 14.36 -8.93
N THR A 227 5.44 13.12 -8.99
CA THR A 227 6.25 12.51 -7.94
C THR A 227 7.31 11.58 -8.49
N GLN A 228 8.37 11.41 -7.70
CA GLN A 228 9.46 10.46 -7.92
C GLN A 228 9.75 9.76 -6.59
N PRO A 229 10.13 8.47 -6.62
CA PRO A 229 10.31 7.63 -7.80
C PRO A 229 8.99 7.13 -8.41
N VAL A 230 9.07 6.63 -9.65
CA VAL A 230 7.92 6.08 -10.39
C VAL A 230 7.49 4.73 -9.80
N VAL A 231 6.17 4.51 -9.67
CA VAL A 231 5.58 3.21 -9.31
C VAL A 231 4.83 2.65 -10.53
N ASN A 232 5.25 1.50 -11.07
CA ASN A 232 4.64 0.94 -12.28
C ASN A 232 3.16 0.59 -12.10
N GLY A 233 2.80 -0.02 -10.96
CA GLY A 233 1.43 -0.36 -10.61
C GLY A 233 0.72 0.76 -9.85
N CYS A 234 0.15 0.41 -8.70
CA CYS A 234 -0.47 1.35 -7.78
C CYS A 234 0.12 1.23 -6.38
N PHE A 235 0.27 2.35 -5.69
CA PHE A 235 0.54 2.42 -4.26
C PHE A 235 -0.59 3.18 -3.58
N ALA A 236 -1.28 2.54 -2.64
CA ALA A 236 -2.35 3.15 -1.86
C ALA A 236 -2.05 3.04 -0.36
N LEU A 237 -2.10 4.17 0.34
CA LEU A 237 -2.03 4.26 1.79
C LEU A 237 -3.30 4.94 2.29
N ILE A 238 -4.11 4.16 2.99
CA ILE A 238 -5.32 4.61 3.67
C ILE A 238 -4.95 4.87 5.12
N SER A 239 -5.19 6.08 5.62
CA SER A 239 -5.08 6.38 7.05
C SER A 239 -6.46 6.73 7.59
N PHE A 240 -6.79 6.21 8.76
CA PHE A 240 -8.09 6.42 9.38
C PHE A 240 -7.92 6.97 10.78
N GLU A 241 -8.11 8.27 10.95
CA GLU A 241 -8.01 8.94 12.24
C GLU A 241 -9.41 9.09 12.85
N GLY A 242 -9.48 9.11 14.19
CA GLY A 242 -10.74 9.12 14.94
C GLY A 242 -10.89 7.92 15.86
N LEU A 243 -10.23 7.99 17.01
CA LEU A 243 -10.60 7.27 18.24
C LEU A 243 -9.93 8.05 19.39
N LEU A 244 -10.82 8.67 20.17
CA LEU A 244 -10.67 9.78 21.12
C LEU A 244 -10.52 11.16 20.45
#